data_AF-A0A4V4HMA6-F1
#
_entry.id   AF-A0A4V4HMA6-F1
#
_cell.length_a   1.000
_cell.length_b   1.000
_cell.length_c   1.000
_cell.angle_alpha   90.00
_cell.angle_beta   90.00
_cell.angle_gamma   90.00
#
_symmetry.space_group_name_H-M   'P 1'
#
loop_
_entity.id
_entity.type
_entity.pdbx_description
1 polymer ?
#
loop_
_entity_poly.entity_id
_entity_poly.type
_entity_poly.pdbx_seq_one_letter_code
_entity_poly.pdbx_strand_id
1 'polypeptide(L)'
;MSEVCRDFGISRKTGYKIFNRYRQEGLEALTDRSRRPVRYANQLPDQIEAMIVASKRDKPHWGARKIRELLVRKLAGDMRIPSTSTVHAVLDRHGLVAQARRRHRNKAEGTDLSHAITPNDLWCVDFKGEFKLGDGRYCYPLTVTDQASRYLLACEAFSSNKELPVIEAFRRLFAERGLPNAIRSDNGVPFASPNGLYNLSKLSVWWLRLGIAIERIKPGHPQQNGRHERMHLTLKKEATRPAGMNMLQQQARFDAFVTEFNTERPHEALDMRTPHDIYSASTRPYQGLPQVDYPFHDRDVLVTSCGRICMHRKKINISVVMAGQKLGIKEVDDGIWLVSFMRYDLGYIDLEQRTLQTIDNPFGTRLSPMS
;
A
#
# COMPACT_ATOMS: atom_id res chain seq x y z
N MET A 1 -32.25 38.44 56.26
CA MET A 1 -31.93 37.86 54.93
C MET A 1 -31.89 38.91 53.82
N SER A 2 -32.84 39.86 53.76
CA SER A 2 -32.86 40.91 52.72
C SER A 2 -31.63 41.82 52.71
N GLU A 3 -31.15 42.29 53.87
CA GLU A 3 -29.92 43.09 53.98
C GLU A 3 -28.69 42.27 53.56
N VAL A 4 -28.52 41.09 54.15
CA VAL A 4 -27.45 40.15 53.76
C VAL A 4 -27.43 39.88 52.25
N CYS A 5 -28.58 39.65 51.60
CA CYS A 5 -28.60 39.44 50.14
C CYS A 5 -28.14 40.68 49.36
N ARG A 6 -28.44 41.89 49.85
CA ARG A 6 -28.02 43.15 49.25
C ARG A 6 -26.52 43.38 49.42
N ASP A 7 -25.99 43.12 50.61
CA ASP A 7 -24.56 43.28 50.94
C ASP A 7 -23.68 42.34 50.13
N PHE A 8 -24.16 41.11 49.88
CA PHE A 8 -23.46 40.11 49.07
C PHE A 8 -23.79 40.18 47.57
N GLY A 9 -24.61 41.14 47.12
CA GLY A 9 -24.95 41.32 45.71
C GLY A 9 -25.72 40.16 45.07
N ILE A 10 -26.46 39.37 45.85
CA ILE A 10 -27.20 38.20 45.37
C ILE A 10 -28.72 38.41 45.44
N SER A 11 -29.46 37.73 44.55
CA SER A 11 -30.92 37.77 44.63
C SER A 11 -31.43 37.15 45.93
N ARG A 12 -32.53 37.67 46.49
CA ARG A 12 -33.20 37.07 47.66
C ARG A 12 -33.51 35.59 47.45
N LYS A 13 -33.90 35.19 46.23
CA LYS A 13 -34.18 33.80 45.86
C LYS A 13 -32.93 32.91 46.02
N THR A 14 -31.76 33.40 45.60
CA THR A 14 -30.48 32.71 45.77
C THR A 14 -30.09 32.62 47.24
N GLY A 15 -30.23 33.72 48.00
CA GLY A 15 -29.91 33.75 49.43
C GLY A 15 -30.74 32.77 50.24
N TYR A 16 -32.06 32.73 50.05
CA TYR A 16 -32.92 31.73 50.70
C TYR A 16 -32.61 30.30 50.25
N LYS A 17 -32.26 30.07 48.98
CA LYS A 17 -31.85 28.74 48.48
C LYS A 17 -30.59 28.23 49.17
N ILE A 18 -29.58 29.09 49.34
CA ILE A 18 -28.33 28.76 50.03
C ILE A 18 -28.58 28.53 51.53
N PHE A 19 -29.37 29.39 52.17
CA PHE A 19 -29.70 29.28 53.59
C PHE A 19 -30.51 28.03 53.93
N ASN A 20 -31.53 27.72 53.13
CA ASN A 20 -32.33 26.49 53.33
C ASN A 20 -31.48 25.24 53.14
N ARG A 21 -30.52 25.29 52.22
CA ARG A 21 -29.57 24.19 51.99
C ARG A 21 -28.64 23.99 53.20
N TYR A 22 -28.07 25.08 53.72
CA TYR A 22 -27.28 25.04 54.95
C TYR A 22 -28.07 24.49 56.15
N ARG A 23 -29.34 24.90 56.30
CA ARG A 23 -30.21 24.39 57.38
C ARG A 23 -30.50 22.89 57.31
N GLN A 24 -30.50 22.30 56.12
CA GLN A 24 -30.84 20.89 55.92
C GLN A 24 -29.63 19.97 55.98
N GLU A 25 -28.47 20.41 55.48
CA GLU A 25 -27.32 19.55 55.22
C GLU A 25 -26.01 20.08 55.82
N GLY A 26 -26.07 21.18 56.58
CA GLY A 26 -24.92 21.76 57.27
C GLY A 26 -23.92 22.48 56.35
N LEU A 27 -22.69 22.67 56.84
CA LEU A 27 -21.64 23.46 56.19
C LEU A 27 -21.18 22.87 54.85
N GLU A 28 -21.15 21.54 54.71
CA GLU A 28 -20.72 20.86 53.48
C GLU A 28 -21.62 21.20 52.28
N ALA A 29 -22.88 21.53 52.53
CA ALA A 29 -23.86 21.86 51.50
C ALA A 29 -23.59 23.19 50.78
N LEU A 30 -22.71 24.02 51.34
CA LEU A 30 -22.23 25.26 50.73
C LEU A 30 -21.15 25.01 49.65
N THR A 31 -20.63 23.78 49.55
CA THR A 31 -19.74 23.40 48.45
C THR A 31 -20.51 23.27 47.13
N ASP A 32 -19.79 23.46 46.01
CA ASP A 32 -20.38 23.38 44.69
C ASP A 32 -20.82 21.94 44.40
N ARG A 33 -22.13 21.71 44.33
CA ARG A 33 -22.66 20.41 43.92
C ARG A 33 -22.36 20.16 42.45
N SER A 34 -22.07 18.90 42.13
CA SER A 34 -21.96 18.45 40.75
C SER A 34 -23.20 18.88 39.95
N ARG A 35 -22.99 19.68 38.90
CA ARG A 35 -24.04 20.04 37.93
C ARG A 35 -24.29 18.93 36.91
N ARG A 36 -23.71 17.74 37.12
CA ARG A 36 -23.90 16.60 36.21
C ARG A 36 -25.35 16.13 36.29
N PRO A 37 -26.06 16.02 35.15
CA PRO A 37 -27.42 15.49 35.12
C PRO A 37 -27.48 14.08 35.72
N VAL A 38 -28.53 13.79 36.50
CA VAL A 38 -28.77 12.47 37.10
C VAL A 38 -29.06 11.41 36.02
N ARG A 39 -29.62 11.82 34.88
CA ARG A 39 -29.80 11.00 33.69
C ARG A 39 -29.40 11.79 32.44
N TYR A 40 -28.60 11.19 31.58
CA TYR A 40 -28.34 11.73 30.25
C TYR A 40 -29.45 11.28 29.32
N ALA A 41 -30.27 12.22 28.82
CA ALA A 41 -31.34 11.91 27.86
C ALA A 41 -30.83 11.23 26.57
N ASN A 42 -29.54 11.38 26.26
CA ASN A 42 -28.87 10.81 25.09
C ASN A 42 -27.94 9.65 25.44
N GLN A 43 -28.19 8.94 26.55
CA GLN A 43 -27.39 7.77 26.89
C GLN A 43 -27.58 6.69 25.82
N LEU A 44 -26.46 6.26 25.23
CA LEU A 44 -26.46 5.23 24.22
C LEU A 44 -26.99 3.92 24.84
N PRO A 45 -27.84 3.14 24.16
CA PRO A 45 -28.27 1.85 24.67
C PRO A 45 -27.07 0.95 24.98
N ASP A 46 -27.10 0.28 26.12
CA ASP A 46 -26.00 -0.56 26.62
C ASP A 46 -25.58 -1.64 25.60
N GLN A 47 -26.54 -2.17 24.84
CA GLN A 47 -26.29 -3.12 23.76
C GLN A 47 -25.37 -2.55 22.67
N ILE A 48 -25.61 -1.32 22.22
CA ILE A 48 -24.77 -0.68 21.18
C ILE A 48 -23.38 -0.39 21.74
N GLU A 49 -23.31 0.09 22.99
CA GLU A 49 -22.04 0.31 23.66
C GLU A 49 -21.22 -0.99 23.76
N ALA A 50 -21.85 -2.10 24.17
CA ALA A 50 -21.23 -3.41 24.21
C ALA A 50 -20.75 -3.88 22.83
N MET A 51 -21.54 -3.67 21.76
CA MET A 51 -21.16 -4.01 20.38
C MET A 51 -19.96 -3.19 19.88
N ILE A 52 -19.89 -1.90 20.21
CA ILE A 52 -18.75 -1.03 19.87
C ILE A 52 -17.47 -1.56 20.56
N VAL A 53 -17.56 -1.85 21.86
CA VAL A 53 -16.45 -2.38 22.65
C VAL A 53 -16.00 -3.74 22.13
N ALA A 54 -16.93 -4.65 21.86
CA ALA A 54 -16.64 -5.97 21.31
C ALA A 54 -15.95 -5.89 19.95
N SER A 55 -16.45 -5.05 19.05
CA SER A 55 -15.85 -4.83 17.71
C SER A 55 -14.43 -4.27 17.81
N LYS A 56 -14.17 -3.39 18.78
CA LYS A 56 -12.83 -2.85 19.02
C LYS A 56 -11.87 -3.89 19.62
N ARG A 57 -12.37 -4.82 20.45
CA ARG A 57 -11.56 -5.93 20.98
C ARG A 57 -11.22 -6.94 19.88
N ASP A 58 -12.17 -7.22 18.99
CA ASP A 58 -11.96 -8.06 17.80
C ASP A 58 -11.00 -7.43 16.78
N LYS A 59 -11.11 -6.11 16.59
CA LYS A 59 -10.24 -5.32 15.69
C LYS A 59 -9.44 -4.25 16.45
N PRO A 60 -8.42 -4.61 17.27
CA PRO A 60 -7.69 -3.69 18.14
C PRO A 60 -7.05 -2.50 17.43
N HIS A 61 -6.66 -2.67 16.18
CA HIS A 61 -5.93 -1.65 15.42
C HIS A 61 -6.85 -0.69 14.63
N TRP A 62 -8.16 -0.92 14.64
CA TRP A 62 -9.10 -0.11 13.89
C TRP A 62 -9.55 1.13 14.68
N GLY A 63 -9.70 2.26 13.98
CA GLY A 63 -10.18 3.51 14.56
C GLY A 63 -11.72 3.59 14.59
N ALA A 64 -12.26 4.56 15.32
CA ALA A 64 -13.71 4.75 15.51
C ALA A 64 -14.49 4.83 14.18
N ARG A 65 -13.92 5.44 13.12
CA ARG A 65 -14.53 5.49 11.78
C ARG A 65 -14.77 4.09 11.21
N LYS A 66 -13.75 3.23 11.24
CA LYS A 66 -13.82 1.86 10.71
C LYS A 66 -14.71 0.97 11.55
N ILE A 67 -14.65 1.09 12.87
CA ILE A 67 -15.55 0.35 13.78
C ILE A 67 -17.01 0.72 13.52
N ARG A 68 -17.31 2.01 13.36
CA ARG A 68 -18.66 2.46 13.00
C ARG A 68 -19.12 1.82 11.68
N GLU A 69 -18.29 1.89 10.65
CA GLU A 69 -18.62 1.35 9.34
C GLU A 69 -18.83 -0.18 9.37
N LEU A 70 -17.99 -0.91 10.11
CA LEU A 70 -18.17 -2.33 10.33
C LEU A 70 -19.53 -2.65 10.95
N LEU A 71 -19.96 -1.87 11.94
CA LEU A 71 -21.26 -2.04 12.59
C LEU A 71 -22.42 -1.71 11.65
N VAL A 72 -22.31 -0.65 10.85
CA VAL A 72 -23.32 -0.28 9.84
C VAL A 72 -23.53 -1.43 8.85
N ARG A 73 -22.44 -2.03 8.36
CA ARG A 73 -22.49 -3.16 7.43
C ARG A 73 -23.05 -4.43 8.07
N LYS A 74 -22.62 -4.77 9.29
CA LYS A 74 -23.06 -5.97 10.00
C LYS A 74 -24.55 -5.93 10.38
N LEU A 75 -25.09 -4.76 10.67
CA LEU A 75 -26.47 -4.60 11.14
C LEU A 75 -27.44 -4.16 10.04
N ALA A 76 -26.99 -3.97 8.80
CA ALA A 76 -27.81 -3.76 7.60
C ALA A 76 -28.98 -2.75 7.72
N GLY A 77 -28.92 -1.80 8.65
CA GLY A 77 -29.98 -0.82 8.90
C GLY A 77 -31.01 -1.20 9.98
N ASP A 78 -30.94 -2.39 10.55
CA ASP A 78 -31.83 -2.86 11.64
C ASP A 78 -31.72 -1.97 12.90
N MET A 79 -30.57 -1.33 13.07
CA MET A 79 -30.29 -0.49 14.23
C MET A 79 -29.54 0.79 13.82
N ARG A 80 -29.96 1.93 14.38
CA ARG A 80 -29.31 3.22 14.14
C ARG A 80 -27.97 3.28 14.85
N ILE A 81 -26.88 3.18 14.08
CA ILE A 81 -25.51 3.30 14.59
C ILE A 81 -25.20 4.77 14.92
N PRO A 82 -24.60 5.06 16.09
CA PRO A 82 -24.29 6.42 16.49
C PRO A 82 -23.19 7.06 15.62
N SER A 83 -23.00 8.36 15.81
CA SER A 83 -21.97 9.14 15.10
C SER A 83 -20.55 8.63 15.42
N THR A 84 -19.59 8.89 14.53
CA THR A 84 -18.18 8.53 14.76
C THR A 84 -17.62 9.13 16.06
N SER A 85 -18.01 10.37 16.40
CA SER A 85 -17.62 11.02 17.66
C SER A 85 -18.16 10.29 18.88
N THR A 86 -19.40 9.79 18.82
CA THR A 86 -19.98 8.99 19.90
C THR A 86 -19.25 7.65 20.04
N VAL A 87 -18.98 6.96 18.92
CA VAL A 87 -18.18 5.72 18.93
C VAL A 87 -16.81 5.99 19.56
N HIS A 88 -16.14 7.09 19.20
CA HIS A 88 -14.86 7.47 19.79
C HIS A 88 -14.96 7.72 21.30
N ALA A 89 -15.97 8.46 21.76
CA ALA A 89 -16.20 8.73 23.17
C ALA A 89 -16.46 7.45 23.96
N VAL A 90 -17.21 6.49 23.40
CA VAL A 90 -17.39 5.16 24.00
C VAL A 90 -16.03 4.46 24.13
N LEU A 91 -15.25 4.39 23.05
CA LEU A 91 -13.94 3.73 23.10
C LEU A 91 -12.98 4.40 24.10
N ASP A 92 -13.01 5.72 24.21
CA ASP A 92 -12.16 6.48 25.14
C ASP A 92 -12.54 6.23 26.61
N ARG A 93 -13.85 6.24 26.93
CA ARG A 93 -14.35 5.88 28.27
C ARG A 93 -13.97 4.48 28.71
N HIS A 94 -13.84 3.54 27.76
CA HIS A 94 -13.41 2.15 28.01
C HIS A 94 -11.88 1.97 27.93
N GLY A 95 -11.10 3.04 27.77
CA GLY A 95 -9.63 2.96 27.70
C GLY A 95 -9.09 2.28 26.43
N LEU A 96 -9.89 2.19 25.36
CA LEU A 96 -9.55 1.49 24.11
C LEU A 96 -8.98 2.43 23.04
N VAL A 97 -8.73 3.69 23.39
CA VAL A 97 -8.08 4.69 22.53
C VAL A 97 -6.64 4.85 22.97
N ALA A 98 -5.69 4.54 22.07
CA ALA A 98 -4.29 4.79 22.32
C ALA A 98 -4.01 6.29 22.31
N GLN A 99 -3.46 6.82 23.41
CA GLN A 99 -2.98 8.20 23.45
C GLN A 99 -1.70 8.33 22.61
N ALA A 100 -1.83 8.82 21.39
CA ALA A 100 -0.68 9.05 20.54
C ALA A 100 0.12 10.26 21.05
N ARG A 101 1.40 10.06 21.40
CA ARG A 101 2.35 11.18 21.55
C ARG A 101 2.35 11.97 20.23
N ARG A 102 2.05 13.26 20.28
CA ARG A 102 2.14 14.18 19.13
C ARG A 102 3.58 14.17 18.64
N ARG A 103 3.86 13.37 17.61
CA ARG A 103 5.06 13.52 16.79
C ARG A 103 4.73 14.52 15.70
N HIS A 104 5.51 15.60 15.63
CA HIS A 104 5.56 16.44 14.45
C HIS A 104 5.91 15.54 13.27
N ARG A 105 4.96 15.33 12.36
CA ARG A 105 5.21 14.67 11.08
C ARG A 105 5.20 15.75 10.04
N ASN A 106 6.28 15.82 9.26
CA ASN A 106 6.28 16.58 8.02
C ASN A 106 5.18 15.98 7.15
N LYS A 107 4.20 16.80 6.73
CA LYS A 107 3.21 16.36 5.75
C LYS A 107 3.98 16.03 4.47
N ALA A 108 3.89 14.79 4.02
CA ALA A 108 4.35 14.42 2.69
C ALA A 108 3.50 15.22 1.67
N GLU A 109 4.15 16.04 0.87
CA GLU A 109 3.52 16.68 -0.28
C GLU A 109 3.26 15.61 -1.36
N GLY A 110 2.11 15.72 -2.04
CA GLY A 110 1.76 14.81 -3.12
C GLY A 110 2.76 14.97 -4.26
N THR A 111 3.26 13.85 -4.79
CA THR A 111 4.17 13.85 -5.93
C THR A 111 3.39 13.55 -7.21
N ASP A 112 3.76 14.23 -8.29
CA ASP A 112 3.22 14.03 -9.64
C ASP A 112 3.65 12.66 -10.19
N LEU A 113 2.79 11.67 -10.03
CA LEU A 113 2.97 10.34 -10.59
C LEU A 113 1.74 9.96 -11.41
N SER A 114 1.91 8.98 -12.29
CA SER A 114 0.78 8.43 -13.05
C SER A 114 -0.35 8.03 -12.10
N HIS A 115 -1.52 8.61 -12.39
CA HIS A 115 -2.76 8.35 -11.68
C HIS A 115 -3.39 7.10 -12.27
N ALA A 116 -3.49 6.04 -11.46
CA ALA A 116 -4.33 4.90 -11.80
C ALA A 116 -5.79 5.29 -11.61
N ILE A 117 -6.59 5.18 -12.66
CA ILE A 117 -8.01 5.55 -12.65
C ILE A 117 -8.85 4.29 -12.42
N THR A 118 -8.49 3.20 -13.09
CA THR A 118 -9.21 1.93 -13.07
C THR A 118 -8.35 0.79 -12.50
N PRO A 119 -8.97 -0.27 -11.95
CA PRO A 119 -8.25 -1.45 -11.49
C PRO A 119 -7.36 -2.03 -12.59
N ASN A 120 -6.16 -2.47 -12.23
CA ASN A 120 -5.13 -3.03 -13.10
C ASN A 120 -4.42 -2.04 -14.05
N ASP A 121 -4.69 -0.74 -13.94
CA ASP A 121 -3.87 0.27 -14.62
C ASP A 121 -2.43 0.26 -14.10
N LEU A 122 -2.28 0.17 -12.77
CA LEU A 122 -0.98 0.18 -12.14
C LEU A 122 -0.98 -0.68 -10.89
N TRP A 123 -0.09 -1.66 -10.87
CA TRP A 123 0.24 -2.42 -9.68
C TRP A 123 1.53 -1.89 -9.06
N CYS A 124 1.51 -1.66 -7.75
CA CYS A 124 2.69 -1.26 -6.98
C CYS A 124 3.24 -2.48 -6.26
N VAL A 125 4.54 -2.72 -6.43
CA VAL A 125 5.27 -3.82 -5.81
C VAL A 125 6.40 -3.29 -4.93
N ASP A 126 6.58 -3.92 -3.78
CA ASP A 126 7.68 -3.62 -2.88
C ASP A 126 7.98 -4.80 -1.94
N PHE A 127 9.24 -4.89 -1.51
CA PHE A 127 9.63 -5.70 -0.38
C PHE A 127 9.54 -4.86 0.90
N LYS A 128 8.60 -5.21 1.77
CA LYS A 128 8.59 -4.62 3.11
C LYS A 128 9.85 -5.13 3.82
N GLY A 129 10.65 -4.23 4.40
CA GLY A 129 11.94 -4.58 5.03
C GLY A 129 11.89 -5.81 5.96
N GLU A 130 12.99 -6.56 5.98
CA GLU A 130 13.07 -7.89 6.59
C GLU A 130 12.85 -7.89 8.11
N PHE A 131 12.45 -9.04 8.64
CA PHE A 131 12.34 -9.27 10.08
C PHE A 131 12.62 -10.72 10.44
N LYS A 132 12.99 -10.96 11.69
CA LYS A 132 13.24 -12.31 12.20
C LYS A 132 11.95 -12.98 12.63
N LEU A 133 11.79 -14.24 12.24
CA LEU A 133 10.76 -15.15 12.71
C LEU A 133 11.11 -15.70 14.11
N GLY A 134 10.19 -16.44 14.72
CA GLY A 134 10.42 -17.08 16.02
C GLY A 134 11.57 -18.10 16.01
N ASP A 135 11.81 -18.74 14.87
CA ASP A 135 12.95 -19.65 14.64
C ASP A 135 14.28 -18.94 14.32
N GLY A 136 14.31 -17.60 14.34
CA GLY A 136 15.49 -16.78 14.09
C GLY A 136 15.83 -16.54 12.61
N ARG A 137 15.11 -17.16 11.66
CA ARG A 137 15.32 -16.94 10.22
C ARG A 137 14.73 -15.62 9.77
N TYR A 138 15.30 -15.02 8.73
CA TYR A 138 14.74 -13.81 8.13
C TYR A 138 13.57 -14.10 7.19
N CYS A 139 12.56 -13.25 7.25
CA CYS A 139 11.43 -13.18 6.34
C CYS A 139 11.47 -11.86 5.57
N TYR A 140 11.29 -11.95 4.25
CA TYR A 140 11.22 -10.85 3.30
C TYR A 140 9.82 -10.82 2.68
N PRO A 141 8.87 -10.03 3.23
CA PRO A 141 7.53 -9.94 2.67
C PRO A 141 7.53 -9.17 1.34
N LEU A 142 7.12 -9.84 0.27
CA LEU A 142 6.76 -9.20 -0.98
C LEU A 142 5.30 -8.78 -0.91
N THR A 143 5.02 -7.52 -1.24
CA THR A 143 3.65 -7.00 -1.32
C THR A 143 3.38 -6.47 -2.72
N VAL A 144 2.19 -6.80 -3.25
CA VAL A 144 1.70 -6.30 -4.53
C VAL A 144 0.32 -5.70 -4.31
N THR A 145 0.11 -4.46 -4.72
CA THR A 145 -1.16 -3.74 -4.54
C THR A 145 -1.65 -3.11 -5.82
N ASP A 146 -2.96 -3.08 -6.02
CA ASP A 146 -3.58 -2.29 -7.08
C ASP A 146 -3.73 -0.82 -6.66
N GLN A 147 -3.25 0.11 -7.49
CA GLN A 147 -3.21 1.52 -7.13
C GLN A 147 -4.59 2.21 -7.21
N ALA A 148 -5.53 1.73 -8.02
CA ALA A 148 -6.86 2.35 -8.09
C ALA A 148 -7.75 1.89 -6.92
N SER A 149 -7.91 0.57 -6.76
CA SER A 149 -8.82 -0.06 -5.80
C SER A 149 -8.23 -0.23 -4.39
N ARG A 150 -6.91 -0.04 -4.21
CA ARG A 150 -6.15 -0.38 -2.99
C ARG A 150 -6.10 -1.88 -2.69
N TYR A 151 -6.55 -2.74 -3.60
CA TYR A 151 -6.60 -4.18 -3.35
C TYR A 151 -5.20 -4.74 -3.13
N LEU A 152 -5.01 -5.48 -2.05
CA LEU A 152 -3.76 -6.19 -1.77
C LEU A 152 -3.79 -7.51 -2.54
N LEU A 153 -3.15 -7.50 -3.70
CA LEU A 153 -3.12 -8.60 -4.66
C LEU A 153 -2.32 -9.79 -4.13
N ALA A 154 -1.19 -9.51 -3.46
CA ALA A 154 -0.36 -10.53 -2.86
C ALA A 154 0.39 -9.98 -1.64
N CYS A 155 0.59 -10.83 -0.65
CA CYS A 155 1.52 -10.63 0.48
C CYS A 155 2.23 -11.96 0.75
N GLU A 156 3.38 -12.18 0.11
CA GLU A 156 4.11 -13.44 0.16
C GLU A 156 5.36 -13.35 1.02
N ALA A 157 5.60 -14.39 1.82
CA ALA A 157 6.74 -14.51 2.72
C ALA A 157 7.91 -15.23 2.04
N PHE A 158 9.00 -14.53 1.76
CA PHE A 158 10.21 -15.12 1.18
C PHE A 158 11.34 -15.28 2.19
N SER A 159 12.21 -16.27 1.96
CA SER A 159 13.47 -16.45 2.71
C SER A 159 14.61 -15.57 2.19
N SER A 160 14.48 -15.01 0.98
CA SER A 160 15.44 -14.09 0.36
C SER A 160 14.75 -13.27 -0.73
N ASN A 161 15.36 -12.17 -1.13
CA ASN A 161 14.94 -11.34 -2.27
C ASN A 161 15.47 -11.85 -3.62
N LYS A 162 15.73 -13.16 -3.74
CA LYS A 162 16.17 -13.78 -4.99
C LYS A 162 15.08 -13.68 -6.05
N GLU A 163 15.51 -13.56 -7.29
CA GLU A 163 14.62 -13.28 -8.41
C GLU A 163 13.69 -14.43 -8.80
N LEU A 164 14.20 -15.67 -8.86
CA LEU A 164 13.41 -16.83 -9.33
C LEU A 164 12.15 -17.10 -8.50
N PRO A 165 12.19 -17.12 -7.15
CA PRO A 165 10.98 -17.25 -6.35
C PRO A 165 9.97 -16.12 -6.59
N VAL A 166 10.44 -14.90 -6.85
CA VAL A 166 9.58 -13.75 -7.13
C VAL A 166 8.89 -13.90 -8.48
N ILE A 167 9.61 -14.34 -9.53
CA ILE A 167 9.02 -14.65 -10.84
C ILE A 167 7.90 -15.68 -10.68
N GLU A 168 8.11 -16.73 -9.89
CA GLU A 168 7.10 -17.78 -9.69
C GLU A 168 5.86 -17.25 -8.96
N ALA A 169 6.02 -16.41 -7.95
CA ALA A 169 4.90 -15.74 -7.28
C ALA A 169 4.10 -14.86 -8.25
N PHE A 170 4.77 -14.06 -9.08
CA PHE A 170 4.11 -13.27 -10.10
C PHE A 170 3.44 -14.13 -11.16
N ARG A 171 4.01 -15.29 -11.53
CA ARG A 171 3.41 -16.23 -12.48
C ARG A 171 2.05 -16.73 -11.97
N ARG A 172 1.97 -17.08 -10.68
CA ARG A 172 0.70 -17.46 -10.03
C ARG A 172 -0.27 -16.28 -9.98
N LEU A 173 0.21 -15.11 -9.58
CA LEU A 173 -0.62 -13.91 -9.49
C LEU A 173 -1.22 -13.52 -10.85
N PHE A 174 -0.43 -13.56 -11.91
CA PHE A 174 -0.88 -13.28 -13.28
C PHE A 174 -1.85 -14.33 -13.80
N ALA A 175 -1.67 -15.60 -13.44
CA ALA A 175 -2.61 -16.65 -13.79
C ALA A 175 -3.98 -16.45 -13.11
N GLU A 176 -3.99 -15.98 -11.86
CA GLU A 176 -5.23 -15.76 -11.09
C GLU A 176 -5.94 -14.45 -11.45
N ARG A 177 -5.17 -13.38 -11.70
CA ARG A 177 -5.71 -12.00 -11.77
C ARG A 177 -5.53 -11.33 -13.12
N GLY A 178 -4.83 -11.96 -14.06
CA GLY A 178 -4.43 -11.36 -15.33
C GLY A 178 -3.27 -10.37 -15.19
N LEU A 179 -3.01 -9.62 -16.25
CA LEU A 179 -1.86 -8.73 -16.38
C LEU A 179 -2.25 -7.26 -16.19
N PRO A 180 -1.50 -6.47 -15.42
CA PRO A 180 -1.70 -5.02 -15.36
C PRO A 180 -1.16 -4.30 -16.59
N ASN A 181 -1.56 -3.04 -16.77
CA ASN A 181 -0.99 -2.15 -17.78
C ASN A 181 0.44 -1.73 -17.41
N ALA A 182 0.69 -1.43 -16.14
CA ALA A 182 2.01 -1.08 -15.63
C ALA A 182 2.28 -1.68 -14.25
N ILE A 183 3.57 -1.88 -13.94
CA ILE A 183 4.06 -2.20 -12.60
C ILE A 183 5.03 -1.12 -12.15
N ARG A 184 4.80 -0.60 -10.95
CA ARG A 184 5.67 0.35 -10.28
C ARG A 184 6.46 -0.33 -9.18
N SER A 185 7.78 -0.21 -9.24
CA SER A 185 8.68 -0.76 -8.22
C SER A 185 9.69 0.29 -7.74
N ASP A 186 10.39 -0.05 -6.66
CA ASP A 186 11.59 0.66 -6.28
C ASP A 186 12.78 0.29 -7.19
N ASN A 187 13.95 0.88 -6.91
CA ASN A 187 15.21 0.56 -7.58
C ASN A 187 16.00 -0.52 -6.84
N GLY A 188 15.35 -1.28 -5.94
CA GLY A 188 15.96 -2.37 -5.19
C GLY A 188 16.00 -3.67 -5.98
N VAL A 189 16.87 -4.59 -5.54
CA VAL A 189 16.83 -5.97 -6.04
C VAL A 189 15.58 -6.68 -5.45
N PRO A 190 14.87 -7.52 -6.23
CA PRO A 190 15.17 -8.01 -7.58
C PRO A 190 14.52 -7.21 -8.72
N PHE A 191 13.88 -6.07 -8.44
CA PHE A 191 13.14 -5.28 -9.44
C PHE A 191 14.06 -4.49 -10.37
N ALA A 192 15.24 -4.12 -9.87
CA ALA A 192 16.27 -3.42 -10.61
C ALA A 192 17.63 -4.12 -10.44
N SER A 193 18.52 -3.91 -11.41
CA SER A 193 19.90 -4.39 -11.36
C SER A 193 20.84 -3.23 -11.69
N PRO A 194 21.66 -2.76 -10.72
CA PRO A 194 22.56 -1.62 -10.95
C PRO A 194 23.53 -1.83 -12.14
N ASN A 195 23.88 -3.08 -12.41
CA ASN A 195 24.78 -3.47 -13.50
C ASN A 195 24.04 -3.92 -14.77
N GLY A 196 22.71 -3.87 -14.76
CA GLY A 196 21.86 -4.21 -15.90
C GLY A 196 21.71 -3.04 -16.87
N LEU A 197 21.51 -3.36 -18.15
CA LEU A 197 21.22 -2.35 -19.17
C LEU A 197 19.97 -1.56 -18.77
N TYR A 198 20.06 -0.22 -18.73
CA TYR A 198 18.98 0.66 -18.25
C TYR A 198 18.47 0.35 -16.84
N ASN A 199 19.34 -0.21 -15.98
CA ASN A 199 19.04 -0.66 -14.63
C ASN A 199 17.97 -1.79 -14.61
N LEU A 200 17.67 -2.43 -15.75
CA LEU A 200 16.73 -3.54 -15.86
C LEU A 200 17.25 -4.77 -15.11
N SER A 201 16.35 -5.46 -14.41
CA SER A 201 16.56 -6.84 -13.98
C SER A 201 15.91 -7.81 -14.96
N LYS A 202 16.25 -9.10 -14.86
CA LYS A 202 15.61 -10.16 -15.65
C LYS A 202 14.09 -10.23 -15.37
N LEU A 203 13.65 -10.00 -14.13
CA LEU A 203 12.24 -9.86 -13.74
C LEU A 203 11.57 -8.71 -14.51
N SER A 204 12.23 -7.56 -14.62
CA SER A 204 11.69 -6.42 -15.35
C SER A 204 11.63 -6.68 -16.87
N VAL A 205 12.63 -7.37 -17.45
CA VAL A 205 12.60 -7.83 -18.85
C VAL A 205 11.44 -8.79 -19.08
N TRP A 206 11.18 -9.70 -18.13
CA TRP A 206 10.04 -10.61 -18.18
C TRP A 206 8.70 -9.87 -18.17
N TRP A 207 8.53 -8.83 -17.35
CA TRP A 207 7.34 -7.98 -17.38
C TRP A 207 7.17 -7.25 -18.72
N LEU A 208 8.25 -6.69 -19.27
CA LEU A 208 8.21 -6.03 -20.59
C LEU A 208 7.76 -7.00 -21.68
N ARG A 209 8.26 -8.24 -21.66
CA ARG A 209 7.84 -9.31 -22.59
C ARG A 209 6.35 -9.63 -22.50
N LEU A 210 5.74 -9.49 -21.33
CA LEU A 210 4.29 -9.66 -21.14
C LEU A 210 3.48 -8.41 -21.55
N GLY A 211 4.15 -7.39 -22.10
CA GLY A 211 3.53 -6.12 -22.46
C GLY A 211 3.13 -5.28 -21.25
N ILE A 212 3.77 -5.48 -20.10
CA ILE A 212 3.58 -4.66 -18.90
C ILE A 212 4.61 -3.53 -18.94
N ALA A 213 4.16 -2.28 -18.82
CA ALA A 213 5.05 -1.14 -18.69
C ALA A 213 5.71 -1.11 -17.30
N ILE A 214 6.95 -0.63 -17.21
CA ILE A 214 7.65 -0.48 -15.93
C ILE A 214 7.68 0.98 -15.55
N GLU A 215 7.34 1.27 -14.29
CA GLU A 215 7.55 2.57 -13.68
C GLU A 215 8.51 2.43 -12.49
N ARG A 216 9.46 3.35 -12.39
CA ARG A 216 10.41 3.40 -11.28
C ARG A 216 10.23 4.67 -10.49
N ILE A 217 10.19 4.55 -9.16
CA ILE A 217 10.21 5.73 -8.30
C ILE A 217 11.57 6.42 -8.41
N LYS A 218 11.56 7.75 -8.31
CA LYS A 218 12.81 8.53 -8.26
C LYS A 218 13.53 8.26 -6.93
N PRO A 219 14.86 8.04 -6.95
CA PRO A 219 15.64 7.92 -5.71
C PRO A 219 15.38 9.12 -4.79
N GLY A 220 15.21 8.86 -3.48
CA GLY A 220 15.01 9.93 -2.49
C GLY A 220 13.60 10.52 -2.42
N HIS A 221 12.61 10.01 -3.17
CA HIS A 221 11.22 10.48 -3.12
C HIS A 221 10.24 9.44 -2.56
N PRO A 222 10.30 9.09 -1.26
CA PRO A 222 9.40 8.11 -0.62
C PRO A 222 7.91 8.49 -0.69
N GLN A 223 7.63 9.80 -0.81
CA GLN A 223 6.29 10.36 -0.98
C GLN A 223 5.57 9.74 -2.21
N GLN A 224 6.33 9.34 -3.23
CA GLN A 224 5.82 8.72 -4.44
C GLN A 224 5.15 7.36 -4.20
N ASN A 225 5.44 6.74 -3.06
CA ASN A 225 4.84 5.48 -2.64
C ASN A 225 4.07 5.59 -1.32
N GLY A 226 3.70 6.81 -0.87
CA GLY A 226 3.08 7.03 0.43
C GLY A 226 1.79 6.22 0.69
N ARG A 227 1.08 5.82 -0.38
CA ARG A 227 -0.06 4.90 -0.33
C ARG A 227 0.39 3.49 0.09
N HIS A 228 1.45 2.98 -0.53
CA HIS A 228 2.05 1.69 -0.23
C HIS A 228 2.68 1.67 1.17
N GLU A 229 3.36 2.75 1.55
CA GLU A 229 3.91 2.90 2.91
C GLU A 229 2.84 2.83 4.00
N ARG A 230 1.66 3.41 3.78
CA ARG A 230 0.54 3.33 4.74
C ARG A 230 0.03 1.90 4.91
N MET A 231 -0.05 1.14 3.83
CA MET A 231 -0.38 -0.28 3.88
C MET A 231 0.71 -1.05 4.65
N HIS A 232 1.99 -0.81 4.38
CA HIS A 232 3.09 -1.45 5.13
C HIS A 232 3.07 -1.13 6.63
N LEU A 233 2.73 0.09 7.02
CA LEU A 233 2.56 0.44 8.44
C LEU A 233 1.46 -0.38 9.11
N THR A 234 0.42 -0.73 8.35
CA THR A 234 -0.71 -1.55 8.81
C THR A 234 -0.29 -3.01 8.90
N LEU A 235 0.30 -3.55 7.82
CA LEU A 235 0.87 -4.90 7.79
C LEU A 235 1.86 -5.14 8.94
N LYS A 236 2.74 -4.17 9.20
CA LYS A 236 3.73 -4.26 10.26
C LYS A 236 3.10 -4.42 11.64
N LYS A 237 2.01 -3.70 11.90
CA LYS A 237 1.30 -3.73 13.19
C LYS A 237 0.51 -5.02 13.37
N GLU A 238 -0.11 -5.50 12.30
CA GLU A 238 -1.16 -6.53 12.39
C GLU A 238 -0.64 -7.93 12.08
N ALA A 239 0.33 -8.06 11.17
CA ALA A 239 0.78 -9.37 10.67
C ALA A 239 2.25 -9.71 10.97
N THR A 240 3.08 -8.74 11.38
CA THR A 240 4.52 -8.99 11.67
C THR A 240 4.90 -8.88 13.15
N ARG A 241 3.96 -8.48 14.02
CA ARG A 241 4.20 -8.28 15.46
C ARG A 241 3.08 -8.90 16.30
N PRO A 242 3.33 -10.00 17.04
CA PRO A 242 4.55 -10.81 17.01
C PRO A 242 4.77 -11.42 15.63
N ALA A 243 5.98 -11.89 15.30
CA ALA A 243 6.22 -12.67 14.08
C ALA A 243 5.66 -14.10 14.23
N GLY A 244 5.42 -14.80 13.11
CA GLY A 244 5.16 -16.24 13.11
C GLY A 244 6.39 -17.04 13.52
N MET A 245 6.19 -18.28 13.97
CA MET A 245 7.32 -19.12 14.40
C MET A 245 8.23 -19.52 13.23
N ASN A 246 7.63 -19.84 12.08
CA ASN A 246 8.31 -20.24 10.85
C ASN A 246 7.61 -19.64 9.62
N MET A 247 8.19 -19.85 8.42
CA MET A 247 7.71 -19.24 7.18
C MET A 247 6.26 -19.61 6.84
N LEU A 248 5.88 -20.87 7.07
CA LEU A 248 4.52 -21.35 6.79
C LEU A 248 3.49 -20.64 7.68
N GLN A 249 3.77 -20.54 8.99
CA GLN A 249 2.90 -19.81 9.90
C GLN A 249 2.87 -18.31 9.59
N GLN A 250 4.00 -17.74 9.15
CA GLN A 250 4.03 -16.34 8.75
C GLN A 250 3.21 -16.09 7.49
N GLN A 251 3.23 -17.01 6.51
CA GLN A 251 2.39 -16.93 5.31
C GLN A 251 0.91 -16.99 5.68
N ALA A 252 0.49 -17.93 6.54
CA ALA A 252 -0.90 -18.02 6.98
C ALA A 252 -1.41 -16.72 7.64
N ARG A 253 -0.53 -16.01 8.37
CA ARG A 253 -0.85 -14.69 8.94
C ARG A 253 -0.95 -13.60 7.89
N PHE A 254 -0.15 -13.66 6.84
CA PHE A 254 -0.30 -12.77 5.69
C PHE A 254 -1.60 -13.05 4.93
N ASP A 255 -1.97 -14.31 4.72
CA ASP A 255 -3.21 -14.68 4.02
C ASP A 255 -4.46 -14.20 4.79
N ALA A 256 -4.48 -14.37 6.11
CA ALA A 256 -5.52 -13.84 6.97
C ALA A 256 -5.58 -12.30 6.92
N PHE A 257 -4.42 -11.64 6.94
CA PHE A 257 -4.33 -10.18 6.80
C PHE A 257 -4.84 -9.70 5.44
N VAL A 258 -4.46 -10.35 4.35
CA VAL A 258 -4.91 -10.02 2.98
C VAL A 258 -6.43 -10.13 2.90
N THR A 259 -6.99 -11.20 3.45
CA THR A 259 -8.45 -11.42 3.50
C THR A 259 -9.14 -10.27 4.24
N GLU A 260 -8.76 -10.01 5.50
CA GLU A 260 -9.38 -8.91 6.28
C GLU A 260 -9.20 -7.55 5.59
N PHE A 261 -8.01 -7.27 5.07
CA PHE A 261 -7.67 -5.99 4.45
C PHE A 261 -8.51 -5.71 3.20
N ASN A 262 -8.80 -6.75 2.43
CA ASN A 262 -9.54 -6.65 1.17
C ASN A 262 -11.05 -6.73 1.36
N THR A 263 -11.58 -7.57 2.25
CA THR A 263 -13.03 -7.86 2.31
C THR A 263 -13.75 -7.21 3.48
N GLU A 264 -13.07 -6.96 4.59
CA GLU A 264 -13.70 -6.43 5.80
C GLU A 264 -13.32 -4.99 6.07
N ARG A 265 -12.05 -4.61 5.81
CA ARG A 265 -11.47 -3.33 6.22
C ARG A 265 -11.99 -2.17 5.36
N PRO A 266 -12.70 -1.20 5.95
CA PRO A 266 -13.08 0.02 5.24
C PRO A 266 -11.87 0.95 5.04
N HIS A 267 -11.79 1.60 3.87
CA HIS A 267 -10.71 2.56 3.57
C HIS A 267 -11.28 3.95 3.35
N GLU A 268 -10.76 4.93 4.10
CA GLU A 268 -11.17 6.33 3.97
C GLU A 268 -10.88 6.91 2.58
N ALA A 269 -9.87 6.39 1.89
CA ALA A 269 -9.54 6.80 0.52
C ALA A 269 -10.52 6.26 -0.55
N LEU A 270 -11.43 5.37 -0.15
CA LEU A 270 -12.43 4.71 -1.00
C LEU A 270 -13.84 5.00 -0.46
N ASP A 271 -14.04 6.14 0.19
CA ASP A 271 -15.31 6.52 0.84
C ASP A 271 -15.86 5.45 1.77
N MET A 272 -14.95 4.82 2.54
CA MET A 272 -15.26 3.73 3.48
C MET A 272 -15.75 2.44 2.81
N ARG A 273 -15.56 2.27 1.49
CA ARG A 273 -15.65 0.97 0.82
C ARG A 273 -14.46 0.08 1.14
N THR A 274 -14.63 -1.23 0.95
CA THR A 274 -13.50 -2.17 1.00
C THR A 274 -12.82 -2.24 -0.36
N PRO A 275 -11.55 -2.64 -0.44
CA PRO A 275 -10.88 -2.81 -1.72
C PRO A 275 -11.58 -3.85 -2.60
N HIS A 276 -12.14 -4.90 -1.99
CA HIS A 276 -12.91 -5.92 -2.71
C HIS A 276 -14.15 -5.34 -3.39
N ASP A 277 -14.82 -4.34 -2.79
CA ASP A 277 -16.00 -3.72 -3.39
C ASP A 277 -15.69 -3.02 -4.73
N ILE A 278 -14.43 -2.67 -4.99
CA ILE A 278 -14.00 -1.85 -6.15
C ILE A 278 -13.16 -2.65 -7.14
N TYR A 279 -12.39 -3.62 -6.66
CA TYR A 279 -11.46 -4.38 -7.47
C TYR A 279 -12.17 -5.37 -8.40
N SER A 280 -11.65 -5.48 -9.63
CA SER A 280 -12.00 -6.52 -10.59
C SER A 280 -10.72 -7.06 -11.23
N ALA A 281 -10.73 -8.35 -11.61
CA ALA A 281 -9.59 -8.97 -12.27
C ALA A 281 -9.33 -8.34 -13.64
N SER A 282 -8.08 -8.38 -14.09
CA SER A 282 -7.69 -7.82 -15.38
C SER A 282 -8.33 -8.60 -16.53
N THR A 283 -8.75 -7.88 -17.57
CA THR A 283 -9.25 -8.44 -18.81
C THR A 283 -8.14 -9.00 -19.70
N ARG A 284 -6.86 -8.77 -19.35
CA ARG A 284 -5.68 -9.29 -20.07
C ARG A 284 -5.22 -10.60 -19.43
N PRO A 285 -5.58 -11.78 -19.97
CA PRO A 285 -5.19 -13.05 -19.37
C PRO A 285 -3.69 -13.31 -19.53
N TYR A 286 -3.11 -14.04 -18.58
CA TYR A 286 -1.75 -14.54 -18.71
C TYR A 286 -1.71 -15.84 -19.52
N GLN A 287 -1.04 -15.81 -20.68
CA GLN A 287 -0.94 -16.94 -21.61
C GLN A 287 0.51 -17.42 -21.81
N GLY A 288 1.42 -17.03 -20.91
CA GLY A 288 2.85 -17.22 -21.08
C GLY A 288 3.49 -16.11 -21.90
N LEU A 289 4.77 -16.31 -22.27
CA LEU A 289 5.52 -15.29 -23.00
C LEU A 289 5.15 -15.30 -24.48
N PRO A 290 4.74 -14.16 -25.06
CA PRO A 290 4.46 -14.08 -26.48
C PRO A 290 5.76 -14.27 -27.29
N GLN A 291 5.64 -14.81 -28.50
CA GLN A 291 6.76 -14.79 -29.46
C GLN A 291 7.06 -13.33 -29.85
N VAL A 292 8.32 -13.05 -30.14
CA VAL A 292 8.77 -11.72 -30.56
C VAL A 292 9.38 -11.86 -31.94
N ASP A 293 8.80 -11.13 -32.88
CA ASP A 293 9.24 -11.07 -34.26
C ASP A 293 9.64 -9.63 -34.61
N TYR A 294 10.59 -9.49 -35.53
CA TYR A 294 11.17 -8.22 -35.93
C TYR A 294 11.08 -8.05 -37.46
N PRO A 295 9.86 -7.91 -38.03
CA PRO A 295 9.66 -7.88 -39.49
C PRO A 295 10.22 -6.63 -40.17
N PHE A 296 10.52 -5.57 -39.40
CA PHE A 296 11.06 -4.30 -39.89
C PHE A 296 12.57 -4.15 -39.64
N HIS A 297 13.22 -5.23 -39.19
CA HIS A 297 14.65 -5.30 -38.94
C HIS A 297 15.29 -6.25 -39.96
N ASP A 298 16.57 -6.08 -40.23
CA ASP A 298 17.27 -6.89 -41.22
C ASP A 298 17.49 -8.33 -40.71
N ARG A 299 17.56 -8.49 -39.38
CA ARG A 299 17.63 -9.80 -38.71
C ARG A 299 17.26 -9.70 -37.24
N ASP A 300 16.99 -10.84 -36.62
CA ASP A 300 16.97 -11.02 -35.18
C ASP A 300 18.22 -11.79 -34.70
N VAL A 301 18.70 -11.46 -33.49
CA VAL A 301 19.85 -12.15 -32.87
C VAL A 301 19.53 -12.51 -31.44
N LEU A 302 19.84 -13.77 -31.06
CA LEU A 302 19.66 -14.26 -29.70
C LEU A 302 20.83 -13.82 -28.80
N VAL A 303 20.52 -13.26 -27.65
CA VAL A 303 21.52 -12.95 -26.62
C VAL A 303 21.90 -14.22 -25.87
N THR A 304 23.20 -14.51 -25.86
CA THR A 304 23.79 -15.65 -25.13
C THR A 304 23.63 -15.53 -23.61
N SER A 305 23.85 -16.64 -22.89
CA SER A 305 23.76 -16.71 -21.43
C SER A 305 24.69 -15.71 -20.70
N CYS A 306 25.81 -15.35 -21.32
CA CYS A 306 26.75 -14.36 -20.79
C CYS A 306 26.43 -12.91 -21.22
N GLY A 307 25.27 -12.66 -21.83
CA GLY A 307 24.82 -11.31 -22.18
C GLY A 307 25.39 -10.73 -23.46
N ARG A 308 25.96 -11.57 -24.34
CA ARG A 308 26.60 -11.14 -25.60
C ARG A 308 25.79 -11.57 -26.82
N ILE A 309 25.96 -10.85 -27.91
CA ILE A 309 25.51 -11.28 -29.24
C ILE A 309 26.72 -11.53 -30.15
N CYS A 310 26.54 -12.40 -31.14
CA CYS A 310 27.54 -12.71 -32.16
C CYS A 310 27.07 -12.16 -33.51
N MET A 311 27.82 -11.23 -34.09
CA MET A 311 27.47 -10.60 -35.36
C MET A 311 28.75 -10.32 -36.16
N HIS A 312 28.77 -10.62 -37.46
CA HIS A 312 29.95 -10.47 -38.33
C HIS A 312 31.25 -11.06 -37.74
N ARG A 313 31.15 -12.25 -37.12
CA ARG A 313 32.26 -12.93 -36.39
C ARG A 313 32.84 -12.14 -35.21
N LYS A 314 32.20 -11.03 -34.80
CA LYS A 314 32.53 -10.23 -33.63
C LYS A 314 31.57 -10.57 -32.49
N LYS A 315 32.07 -10.45 -31.26
CA LYS A 315 31.28 -10.64 -30.02
C LYS A 315 31.05 -9.26 -29.41
N ILE A 316 29.79 -8.87 -29.27
CA ILE A 316 29.39 -7.57 -28.73
C ILE A 316 28.69 -7.79 -27.40
N ASN A 317 29.06 -7.01 -26.39
CA ASN A 317 28.45 -7.09 -25.06
C ASN A 317 27.14 -6.27 -25.04
N ILE A 318 26.04 -6.90 -24.66
CA ILE A 318 24.73 -6.25 -24.50
C ILE A 318 24.43 -6.14 -23.01
N SER A 319 23.95 -7.22 -22.40
CA SER A 319 23.72 -7.34 -20.97
C SER A 319 23.26 -8.74 -20.60
N VAL A 320 23.69 -9.23 -19.44
CA VAL A 320 23.25 -10.53 -18.89
C VAL A 320 21.75 -10.57 -18.61
N VAL A 321 21.12 -9.42 -18.39
CA VAL A 321 19.66 -9.35 -18.11
C VAL A 321 18.82 -9.63 -19.36
N MET A 322 19.41 -9.47 -20.55
CA MET A 322 18.79 -9.79 -21.84
C MET A 322 19.08 -11.23 -22.28
N ALA A 323 19.79 -12.04 -21.49
CA ALA A 323 20.12 -13.42 -21.85
C ALA A 323 18.87 -14.24 -22.22
N GLY A 324 18.91 -14.93 -23.36
CA GLY A 324 17.80 -15.70 -23.91
C GLY A 324 16.74 -14.86 -24.63
N GLN A 325 16.89 -13.54 -24.73
CA GLN A 325 16.01 -12.67 -25.51
C GLN A 325 16.51 -12.53 -26.95
N LYS A 326 15.57 -12.42 -27.89
CA LYS A 326 15.85 -12.03 -29.28
C LYS A 326 15.81 -10.51 -29.39
N LEU A 327 16.79 -9.94 -30.08
CA LEU A 327 16.90 -8.51 -30.38
C LEU A 327 16.78 -8.31 -31.89
N GLY A 328 16.03 -7.31 -32.31
CA GLY A 328 15.99 -6.86 -33.70
C GLY A 328 17.23 -6.03 -34.00
N ILE A 329 17.83 -6.27 -35.16
CA ILE A 329 19.06 -5.62 -35.60
C ILE A 329 18.81 -5.01 -36.99
N LYS A 330 19.05 -3.71 -37.11
CA LYS A 330 18.85 -2.97 -38.36
C LYS A 330 20.07 -2.09 -38.68
N GLU A 331 20.61 -2.20 -39.88
CA GLU A 331 21.68 -1.33 -40.37
C GLU A 331 21.10 0.06 -40.61
N VAL A 332 21.73 1.08 -40.02
CA VAL A 332 21.32 2.48 -40.17
C VAL A 332 22.36 3.31 -40.90
N ASP A 333 23.61 2.89 -40.87
CA ASP A 333 24.74 3.45 -41.59
C ASP A 333 25.85 2.39 -41.71
N ASP A 334 26.89 2.64 -42.50
CA ASP A 334 27.99 1.69 -42.73
C ASP A 334 28.67 1.29 -41.40
N GLY A 335 28.51 0.02 -41.02
CA GLY A 335 29.07 -0.51 -39.78
C GLY A 335 28.33 -0.10 -38.49
N ILE A 336 27.23 0.66 -38.59
CA ILE A 336 26.41 1.12 -37.45
C ILE A 336 25.03 0.44 -37.47
N TRP A 337 24.71 -0.25 -36.39
CA TRP A 337 23.52 -1.10 -36.31
C TRP A 337 22.63 -0.73 -35.13
N LEU A 338 21.38 -0.36 -35.41
CA LEU A 338 20.34 -0.19 -34.40
C LEU A 338 19.98 -1.53 -33.77
N VAL A 339 19.92 -1.57 -32.44
CA VAL A 339 19.47 -2.71 -31.65
C VAL A 339 18.14 -2.37 -31.00
N SER A 340 17.12 -3.16 -31.27
CA SER A 340 15.80 -2.99 -30.65
C SER A 340 15.40 -4.23 -29.85
N PHE A 341 14.73 -4.00 -28.74
CA PHE A 341 14.05 -5.02 -27.96
C PHE A 341 12.55 -4.75 -27.97
N MET A 342 11.78 -5.63 -28.61
CA MET A 342 10.37 -5.41 -28.91
C MET A 342 10.20 -4.07 -29.63
N ARG A 343 9.47 -3.11 -29.04
CA ARG A 343 9.25 -1.76 -29.56
C ARG A 343 10.25 -0.71 -29.07
N TYR A 344 11.24 -1.12 -28.27
CA TYR A 344 12.18 -0.20 -27.62
C TYR A 344 13.53 -0.27 -28.31
N ASP A 345 14.00 0.87 -28.79
CA ASP A 345 15.36 0.98 -29.27
C ASP A 345 16.30 1.02 -28.07
N LEU A 346 17.32 0.16 -28.09
CA LEU A 346 18.28 0.01 -27.01
C LEU A 346 19.57 0.78 -27.25
N GLY A 347 19.86 1.18 -28.48
CA GLY A 347 21.14 1.78 -28.83
C GLY A 347 21.66 1.37 -30.19
N TYR A 348 22.86 1.85 -30.48
CA TYR A 348 23.57 1.58 -31.71
C TYR A 348 24.82 0.75 -31.41
N ILE A 349 25.06 -0.28 -32.20
CA ILE A 349 26.30 -1.05 -32.20
C ILE A 349 27.20 -0.45 -33.27
N ASP A 350 28.39 -0.09 -32.85
CA ASP A 350 29.50 0.19 -33.75
C ASP A 350 30.34 -1.09 -33.90
N LEU A 351 30.42 -1.62 -35.13
CA LEU A 351 31.17 -2.84 -35.40
C LEU A 351 32.69 -2.68 -35.22
N GLU A 352 33.25 -1.49 -35.40
CA GLU A 352 34.67 -1.22 -35.17
C GLU A 352 34.98 -1.25 -33.69
N GLN A 353 34.21 -0.51 -32.89
CA GLN A 353 34.40 -0.42 -31.44
C GLN A 353 33.92 -1.66 -30.68
N ARG A 354 33.04 -2.48 -31.28
CA ARG A 354 32.42 -3.68 -30.68
C ARG A 354 31.65 -3.38 -29.40
N THR A 355 31.14 -2.16 -29.28
CA THR A 355 30.42 -1.64 -28.13
C THR A 355 29.00 -1.29 -28.54
N LEU A 356 28.08 -1.43 -27.57
CA LEU A 356 26.73 -0.87 -27.68
C LEU A 356 26.78 0.54 -27.08
N GLN A 357 26.50 1.55 -27.90
CA GLN A 357 26.24 2.91 -27.46
C GLN A 357 24.74 3.03 -27.15
N THR A 358 24.41 3.22 -25.88
CA THR A 358 23.02 3.31 -25.40
C THR A 358 22.42 4.67 -25.75
N ILE A 359 21.15 4.67 -26.14
CA ILE A 359 20.35 5.91 -26.20
C ILE A 359 19.84 6.30 -24.80
N ASP A 360 19.10 7.40 -24.72
CA ASP A 360 18.37 7.77 -23.51
C ASP A 360 17.44 6.65 -23.06
N ASN A 361 17.32 6.44 -21.75
CA ASN A 361 16.61 5.30 -21.17
C ASN A 361 15.16 5.22 -21.69
N PRO A 362 14.83 4.25 -22.58
CA PRO A 362 13.50 4.16 -23.19
C PRO A 362 12.46 3.61 -22.19
N PHE A 363 12.90 3.16 -21.02
CA PHE A 363 12.11 2.66 -19.90
C PHE A 363 12.04 3.67 -18.74
N GLY A 364 12.48 4.91 -18.95
CA GLY A 364 12.50 5.98 -17.96
C GLY A 364 11.09 6.37 -17.46
N THR A 365 11.06 7.21 -16.42
CA THR A 365 9.83 7.64 -15.76
C THR A 365 8.91 8.34 -16.76
N ARG A 366 7.85 7.69 -17.20
CA ARG A 366 6.74 8.36 -17.90
C ARG A 366 6.04 9.25 -16.88
N LEU A 367 6.51 10.49 -16.77
CA LEU A 367 5.67 11.57 -16.25
C LEU A 367 4.49 11.67 -17.23
N SER A 368 3.26 11.62 -16.73
CA SER A 368 2.10 11.87 -17.58
C SER A 368 2.31 13.21 -18.29
N PRO A 369 2.02 13.32 -19.60
CA PRO A 369 2.01 14.63 -20.22
C PRO A 369 1.00 15.46 -19.45
N MET A 370 1.47 16.57 -18.86
CA MET A 370 0.59 17.54 -18.22
C MET A 370 -0.50 17.90 -19.22
N SER A 371 -1.75 17.72 -18.81
CA SER A 371 -2.92 18.13 -19.58
C SER A 371 -2.99 19.65 -19.67
#